data_AF-A0A849CGN0-F1
#
_entry.id   AF-A0A849CGN0-F1
#
_cell.length_a   1.000
_cell.length_b   1.000
_cell.length_c   1.000
_cell.angle_alpha   90.00
_cell.angle_beta   90.00
_cell.angle_gamma   90.00
#
_symmetry.space_group_name_H-M   'P 1'
#
loop_
_entity.id
_entity.type
_entity.pdbx_description
1 polymer ?
#
loop_
_entity_poly.entity_id
_entity_poly.type
_entity_poly.pdbx_seq_one_letter_code
_entity_poly.pdbx_strand_id
1 'polypeptide(L)'
;MSETNSYPFVVDTSIESRLDSSTLDEVGRNLWPVDCQSCGRALGTELPALVVRDIGGIMAAANLNHVRCHAPEWVDRGVFGLRNENFLSYRTFGCAIVGESSGKPKPVPFGFVNPSLEQVMLHNTGSGWEIGTTRNYRDHHGLTGLALNKPVCDTRAVIASPDTVRVQLEKTAESWDFGVTSEILALIHQLRGIALGITTAYIPDRDFASGRGFTKALQSGTLALGWVPLAQASSS
;
A
#
# COMPACT_ATOMS: atom_id res chain seq x y z
N MET A 1 16.26 33.00 -4.10
CA MET A 1 17.01 31.80 -3.68
C MET A 1 15.98 30.71 -3.51
N SER A 2 15.86 29.83 -4.50
CA SER A 2 14.88 28.74 -4.52
C SER A 2 15.19 27.78 -3.38
N GLU A 3 14.26 27.65 -2.43
CA GLU A 3 14.27 26.58 -1.44
C GLU A 3 14.42 25.26 -2.20
N THR A 4 15.47 24.50 -1.86
CA THR A 4 15.58 23.11 -2.28
C THR A 4 14.33 22.40 -1.79
N ASN A 5 13.43 22.03 -2.70
CA ASN A 5 12.27 21.19 -2.40
C ASN A 5 12.72 20.00 -1.53
N SER A 6 12.15 19.84 -0.33
CA SER A 6 12.50 18.75 0.59
C SER A 6 11.94 17.39 0.13
N TYR A 7 11.08 17.39 -0.88
CA TYR A 7 10.35 16.23 -1.37
C TYR A 7 11.11 15.50 -2.49
N PRO A 8 10.95 14.17 -2.63
CA PRO A 8 11.64 13.38 -3.65
C PRO A 8 11.00 13.50 -5.05
N PHE A 9 10.36 14.62 -5.37
CA PHE A 9 9.69 14.89 -6.64
C PHE A 9 9.56 16.39 -6.92
N VAL A 10 9.26 16.74 -8.17
CA VAL A 10 8.97 18.10 -8.61
C VAL A 10 7.46 18.35 -8.46
N VAL A 11 7.12 19.52 -7.93
CA VAL A 11 5.74 20.05 -7.82
C VAL A 11 5.63 21.37 -8.57
N ASP A 12 4.41 21.78 -8.90
CA ASP A 12 4.12 23.11 -9.42
C ASP A 12 3.35 23.95 -8.40
N THR A 13 3.14 25.23 -8.72
CA THR A 13 2.43 26.17 -7.85
C THR A 13 0.98 25.77 -7.61
N SER A 14 0.34 25.04 -8.55
CA SER A 14 -1.04 24.59 -8.37
C SER A 14 -1.13 23.51 -7.28
N ILE A 15 -0.18 22.57 -7.25
CA ILE A 15 -0.05 21.57 -6.19
C ILE A 15 0.27 22.25 -4.85
N GLU A 16 1.26 23.13 -4.81
CA GLU A 16 1.67 23.83 -3.57
C GLU A 16 0.54 24.68 -2.96
N SER A 17 -0.36 25.21 -3.78
CA SER A 17 -1.52 25.97 -3.30
C SER A 17 -2.60 25.10 -2.64
N ARG A 18 -2.57 23.77 -2.87
CA ARG A 18 -3.61 22.82 -2.42
C ARG A 18 -3.11 21.83 -1.38
N LEU A 19 -1.83 21.46 -1.45
CA LEU A 19 -1.17 20.59 -0.49
C LEU A 19 -0.19 21.43 0.31
N ASP A 20 -0.42 21.53 1.62
CA ASP A 20 0.54 22.17 2.48
C ASP A 20 1.86 21.39 2.55
N SER A 21 2.90 22.03 3.08
CA SER A 21 4.23 21.44 3.13
C SER A 21 4.26 20.12 3.91
N SER A 22 3.42 19.97 4.94
CA SER A 22 3.36 18.76 5.76
C SER A 22 2.73 17.58 5.01
N THR A 23 1.72 17.87 4.20
CA THR A 23 1.05 16.92 3.33
C THR A 23 1.98 16.49 2.21
N LEU A 24 2.74 17.41 1.61
CA LEU A 24 3.75 17.08 0.61
C LEU A 24 4.86 16.20 1.20
N ASP A 25 5.29 16.44 2.44
CA ASP A 25 6.27 15.59 3.14
C ASP A 25 5.70 14.19 3.37
N GLU A 26 4.42 14.09 3.70
CA GLU A 26 3.75 12.80 3.86
C GLU A 26 3.60 12.05 2.53
N VAL A 27 3.22 12.75 1.45
CA VAL A 27 3.21 12.21 0.09
C VAL A 27 4.59 11.69 -0.30
N GLY A 28 5.65 12.47 -0.03
CA GLY A 28 7.05 12.06 -0.24
C GLY A 28 7.46 10.79 0.50
N ARG A 29 6.94 10.57 1.71
CA ARG A 29 7.22 9.37 2.51
C ARG A 29 6.45 8.14 2.05
N ASN A 30 5.40 8.30 1.25
CA ASN A 30 4.54 7.22 0.79
C ASN A 30 4.69 6.92 -0.71
N LEU A 31 5.48 7.71 -1.43
CA LEU A 31 5.78 7.51 -2.84
C LEU A 31 7.22 7.03 -3.03
N TRP A 32 7.37 6.04 -3.90
CA TRP A 32 8.63 5.34 -4.18
C TRP A 32 8.86 5.38 -5.69
N PRO A 33 9.91 6.05 -6.19
CA PRO A 33 10.10 6.26 -7.62
C PRO A 33 10.65 5.00 -8.30
N VAL A 34 9.79 4.06 -8.64
CA VAL A 34 10.17 2.86 -9.40
C VAL A 34 9.85 3.07 -10.88
N ASP A 35 8.58 3.01 -11.30
CA ASP A 35 8.17 3.16 -12.70
C ASP A 35 7.26 4.36 -12.97
N CYS A 36 7.44 4.96 -14.14
CA CYS A 36 6.64 6.10 -14.57
C CYS A 36 5.20 5.68 -14.91
N GLN A 37 4.22 6.28 -14.22
CA GLN A 37 2.81 5.93 -14.40
C GLN A 37 2.20 6.33 -15.75
N SER A 38 2.92 7.13 -16.54
CA SER A 38 2.52 7.47 -17.91
C SER A 38 3.09 6.52 -18.97
N CYS A 39 4.29 5.97 -18.78
CA CYS A 39 5.00 5.24 -19.85
C CYS A 39 5.55 3.87 -19.46
N GLY A 40 5.43 3.46 -18.20
CA GLY A 40 5.87 2.17 -17.68
C GLY A 40 7.37 1.95 -17.62
N ARG A 41 8.18 2.97 -17.93
CA ARG A 41 9.65 2.89 -17.84
C ARG A 41 10.11 3.34 -16.46
N ALA A 42 11.20 2.76 -15.97
CA ALA A 42 11.84 3.14 -14.73
C ALA A 42 12.12 4.66 -14.68
N LEU A 43 11.82 5.29 -13.54
CA LEU A 43 12.00 6.74 -13.32
C LEU A 43 13.49 7.15 -13.21
N GLY A 44 14.36 6.20 -12.86
CA GLY A 44 15.79 6.43 -12.79
C GLY A 44 16.20 7.34 -11.62
N THR A 45 17.19 8.20 -11.85
CA THR A 45 17.78 9.07 -10.81
C THR A 45 17.29 10.51 -10.88
N GLU A 46 16.56 10.89 -11.92
CA GLU A 46 15.99 12.23 -12.04
C GLU A 46 14.77 12.36 -11.11
N LEU A 47 14.53 13.57 -10.59
CA LEU A 47 13.34 13.81 -9.78
C LEU A 47 12.08 13.66 -10.66
N PRO A 48 11.15 12.76 -10.30
CA PRO A 48 9.90 12.60 -11.03
C PRO A 48 8.98 13.82 -10.83
N ALA A 49 8.09 14.07 -11.77
CA ALA A 49 6.98 14.99 -11.61
C ALA A 49 5.85 14.34 -10.77
N LEU A 50 5.36 15.06 -9.77
CA LEU A 50 4.13 14.71 -9.08
C LEU A 50 2.93 15.22 -9.88
N VAL A 51 2.01 14.31 -10.21
CA VAL A 51 0.76 14.66 -10.88
C VAL A 51 -0.39 14.26 -9.96
N VAL A 52 -1.23 15.21 -9.59
CA VAL A 52 -2.38 14.97 -8.72
C VAL A 52 -3.65 15.07 -9.54
N ARG A 53 -4.45 14.00 -9.59
CA ARG A 53 -5.73 13.99 -10.31
C ARG A 53 -6.87 14.04 -9.30
N ASP A 54 -7.64 15.12 -9.34
CA ASP A 54 -8.82 15.31 -8.48
C ASP A 54 -9.99 14.46 -8.95
N ILE A 55 -10.63 13.79 -7.98
CA ILE A 55 -11.78 12.92 -8.15
C ILE A 55 -12.95 13.52 -7.36
N GLY A 56 -13.61 14.49 -7.99
CA GLY A 56 -14.86 15.07 -7.50
C GLY A 56 -14.74 15.88 -6.22
N GLY A 57 -13.54 16.40 -5.91
CA GLY A 57 -13.24 17.20 -4.73
C GLY A 57 -13.21 16.42 -3.42
N ILE A 58 -13.43 15.10 -3.45
CA ILE A 58 -13.50 14.23 -2.26
C ILE A 58 -12.23 13.38 -2.14
N MET A 59 -11.72 12.90 -3.27
CA MET A 59 -10.49 12.11 -3.35
C MET A 59 -9.59 12.68 -4.43
N ALA A 60 -8.30 12.35 -4.37
CA ALA A 60 -7.39 12.59 -5.47
C ALA A 60 -6.35 11.46 -5.54
N ALA A 61 -5.75 11.26 -6.70
CA ALA A 61 -4.66 10.30 -6.89
C ALA A 61 -3.38 11.04 -7.24
N ALA A 62 -2.36 10.92 -6.39
CA ALA A 62 -1.05 11.53 -6.60
C ALA A 62 -0.08 10.48 -7.14
N ASN A 63 0.47 10.71 -8.32
CA ASN A 63 1.26 9.74 -9.09
C ASN A 63 2.62 10.31 -9.53
N LEU A 64 3.64 9.46 -9.56
CA LEU A 64 4.97 9.81 -10.07
C LEU A 64 5.11 9.55 -11.56
N ASN A 65 5.66 10.53 -12.28
CA ASN A 65 5.87 10.47 -13.73
C ASN A 65 7.24 11.03 -14.11
N HIS A 66 7.78 10.62 -15.25
CA HIS A 66 8.87 11.40 -15.84
C HIS A 66 8.37 12.81 -16.18
N VAL A 67 9.17 13.83 -15.91
CA VAL A 67 8.84 15.24 -16.27
C VAL A 67 8.54 15.39 -17.77
N ARG A 68 9.24 14.65 -18.63
CA ARG A 68 8.98 14.64 -20.09
C ARG A 68 7.67 13.96 -20.50
N CYS A 69 7.14 13.08 -19.65
CA CYS A 69 5.87 12.39 -19.92
C CYS A 69 4.70 13.23 -19.42
N HIS A 70 4.89 13.92 -18.30
CA HIS A 70 3.89 14.80 -17.72
C HIS A 70 4.57 15.88 -16.89
N ALA A 71 4.17 17.13 -17.10
CA ALA A 71 4.56 18.21 -16.21
C ALA A 71 3.91 18.00 -14.83
N PRO A 72 4.53 18.45 -13.73
CA PRO A 72 3.87 18.45 -12.43
C PRO A 72 2.66 19.37 -12.50
N GLU A 73 1.49 18.88 -12.09
CA GLU A 73 0.25 19.65 -12.10
C GLU A 73 -0.83 19.03 -11.22
N TRP A 74 -1.74 19.88 -10.74
CA TRP A 74 -3.04 19.45 -10.21
C TRP A 74 -4.10 19.48 -11.31
N VAL A 75 -4.59 18.30 -11.70
CA VAL A 75 -5.61 18.14 -12.74
C VAL A 75 -7.00 18.14 -12.10
N ASP A 76 -7.73 19.24 -12.30
CA ASP A 76 -9.14 19.36 -11.91
C ASP A 76 -10.05 18.55 -12.82
N ARG A 77 -11.03 17.85 -12.24
CA ARG A 77 -12.06 17.08 -12.96
C ARG A 77 -11.44 16.16 -14.01
N GLY A 78 -10.38 15.44 -13.63
CA GLY A 78 -9.87 14.36 -14.45
C GLY A 78 -11.02 13.39 -14.73
N VAL A 79 -11.41 13.24 -16.00
CA VAL A 79 -12.22 12.09 -16.39
C VAL A 79 -11.44 10.87 -15.90
N PHE A 80 -12.10 10.00 -15.13
CA PHE A 80 -11.56 8.70 -14.73
C PHE A 80 -11.38 7.86 -16.00
N GLY A 81 -10.40 8.22 -16.83
CA GLY A 81 -9.78 7.34 -17.80
C GLY A 81 -9.07 6.31 -16.97
N LEU A 82 -9.83 5.26 -16.65
CA LEU A 82 -9.46 4.04 -15.95
C LEU A 82 -7.94 3.86 -15.89
N ARG A 83 -7.41 3.92 -14.68
CA ARG A 83 -6.31 3.05 -14.24
C ARG A 83 -5.29 2.80 -15.34
N ASN A 84 -4.28 3.66 -15.49
CA ASN A 84 -2.99 3.17 -16.02
C ASN A 84 -2.27 2.34 -14.94
N GLU A 85 -3.03 1.54 -14.17
CA GLU A 85 -2.52 0.57 -13.21
C GLU A 85 -1.69 -0.51 -13.87
N ASN A 86 -1.71 -0.57 -15.19
CA ASN A 86 -0.81 -1.39 -15.99
C ASN A 86 0.66 -1.22 -15.59
N PHE A 87 1.03 -0.10 -14.95
CA PHE A 87 2.40 0.20 -14.53
C PHE A 87 2.58 0.42 -13.03
N LEU A 88 1.59 0.14 -12.19
CA LEU A 88 1.81 0.24 -10.75
C LEU A 88 2.68 -0.93 -10.29
N SER A 89 3.86 -0.59 -9.77
CA SER A 89 4.64 -1.58 -9.05
C SER A 89 4.04 -1.79 -7.67
N TYR A 90 4.07 -3.04 -7.23
CA TYR A 90 3.84 -3.41 -5.85
C TYR A 90 5.04 -4.21 -5.32
N ARG A 91 5.13 -4.32 -3.99
CA ARG A 91 6.11 -5.18 -3.32
C ARG A 91 5.44 -5.93 -2.19
N THR A 92 5.81 -7.19 -2.04
CA THR A 92 5.30 -8.07 -0.98
C THR A 92 6.43 -8.67 -0.17
N PHE A 93 6.14 -9.02 1.08
CA PHE A 93 7.04 -9.78 1.93
C PHE A 93 6.23 -10.69 2.86
N GLY A 94 6.54 -11.99 2.84
CA GLY A 94 5.95 -12.99 3.74
C GLY A 94 6.90 -13.32 4.88
N CYS A 95 6.41 -13.28 6.12
CA CYS A 95 7.19 -13.64 7.30
C CYS A 95 6.30 -14.21 8.42
N ALA A 96 6.91 -14.55 9.56
CA ALA A 96 6.19 -14.78 10.80
C ALA A 96 6.47 -13.60 11.75
N ILE A 97 5.41 -13.05 12.35
CA ILE A 97 5.52 -12.08 13.43
C ILE A 97 5.20 -12.73 14.77
N VAL A 98 5.60 -12.09 15.87
CA VAL A 98 5.20 -12.52 17.21
C VAL A 98 3.88 -11.83 17.56
N GLY A 99 2.80 -12.62 17.64
CA GLY A 99 1.53 -12.19 18.23
C GLY A 99 1.39 -12.67 19.67
N GLU A 100 0.30 -12.24 20.33
CA GLU A 100 -0.06 -12.73 21.66
C GLU A 100 -1.35 -13.53 21.60
N SER A 101 -1.34 -14.71 22.24
CA SER A 101 -2.52 -15.57 22.37
C SER A 101 -2.52 -16.16 23.77
N SER A 102 -3.55 -15.84 24.56
CA SER A 102 -3.68 -16.26 25.96
C SER A 102 -2.47 -15.87 26.83
N GLY A 103 -1.93 -14.66 26.61
CA GLY A 103 -0.78 -14.14 27.36
C GLY A 103 0.57 -14.82 27.03
N LYS A 104 0.62 -15.64 25.97
CA LYS A 104 1.87 -16.26 25.49
C LYS A 104 2.22 -15.75 24.09
N PRO A 105 3.50 -15.43 23.83
CA PRO A 105 3.99 -15.18 22.48
C PRO A 105 3.72 -16.38 21.59
N LYS A 106 3.11 -16.16 20.43
CA LYS A 106 2.93 -17.18 19.40
C LYS A 106 3.26 -16.60 18.03
N PRO A 107 3.90 -17.39 17.16
CA PRO A 107 4.14 -16.97 15.79
C PRO A 107 2.80 -16.85 15.04
N VAL A 108 2.65 -15.78 14.27
CA VAL A 108 1.51 -15.53 13.38
C VAL A 108 2.06 -15.30 11.97
N PRO A 109 1.59 -16.05 10.96
CA PRO A 109 2.02 -15.86 9.59
C PRO A 109 1.48 -14.53 9.08
N PHE A 110 2.31 -13.79 8.36
CA PHE A 110 2.05 -12.42 7.99
C PHE A 110 2.52 -12.13 6.56
N GLY A 111 1.65 -11.51 5.77
CA GLY A 111 1.99 -10.92 4.47
C GLY A 111 1.93 -9.39 4.53
N PHE A 112 3.03 -8.73 4.20
CA PHE A 112 3.11 -7.27 4.02
C PHE A 112 3.05 -6.91 2.55
N VAL A 113 2.23 -5.92 2.19
CA VAL A 113 2.17 -5.40 0.83
C VAL A 113 2.22 -3.88 0.83
N ASN A 114 3.02 -3.33 -0.08
CA ASN A 114 2.82 -1.99 -0.60
C ASN A 114 2.19 -2.12 -1.99
N PRO A 115 0.90 -1.77 -2.13
CA PRO A 115 0.12 -2.10 -3.32
C PRO A 115 0.39 -1.15 -4.49
N SER A 116 1.01 0.01 -4.23
CA SER A 116 1.16 1.08 -5.20
C SER A 116 2.37 1.94 -4.86
N LEU A 117 3.55 1.55 -5.35
CA LEU A 117 4.80 2.24 -5.04
C LEU A 117 4.78 3.69 -5.51
N GLU A 118 4.28 3.95 -6.71
CA GLU A 118 4.36 5.25 -7.37
C GLU A 118 3.07 6.07 -7.26
N GLN A 119 2.12 5.60 -6.45
CA GLN A 119 0.81 6.23 -6.29
C GLN A 119 0.33 6.21 -4.84
N VAL A 120 -0.25 7.32 -4.42
CA VAL A 120 -1.05 7.40 -3.19
C VAL A 120 -2.40 8.02 -3.48
N MET A 121 -3.40 7.58 -2.72
CA MET A 121 -4.70 8.23 -2.67
C MET A 121 -4.67 9.32 -1.62
N LEU A 122 -5.25 10.46 -1.95
CA LEU A 122 -5.52 11.57 -1.05
C LEU A 122 -7.01 11.63 -0.77
N HIS A 123 -7.37 12.05 0.43
CA HIS A 123 -8.74 12.30 0.83
C HIS A 123 -8.88 13.74 1.32
N ASN A 124 -9.94 14.42 0.90
CA ASN A 124 -10.23 15.77 1.36
C ASN A 124 -10.91 15.71 2.73
N THR A 125 -10.35 16.39 3.72
CA THR A 125 -10.89 16.45 5.09
C THR A 125 -11.77 17.68 5.34
N GLY A 126 -11.95 18.54 4.34
CA GLY A 126 -12.63 19.83 4.43
C GLY A 126 -11.71 20.96 4.88
N SER A 127 -10.66 20.66 5.65
CA SER A 127 -9.58 21.59 6.00
C SER A 127 -8.33 21.46 5.12
N GLY A 128 -8.24 20.39 4.32
CA GLY A 128 -7.08 20.10 3.49
C GLY A 128 -7.14 18.70 2.90
N TRP A 129 -5.99 18.21 2.46
CA TRP A 129 -5.83 16.86 1.91
C TRP A 129 -4.93 16.03 2.80
N GLU A 130 -5.22 14.74 2.93
CA GLU A 130 -4.43 13.80 3.73
C GLU A 130 -4.25 12.47 2.98
N ILE A 131 -3.22 11.68 3.32
CA ILE A 131 -3.04 10.34 2.74
C ILE A 131 -4.23 9.44 3.12
N GLY A 132 -4.97 8.99 2.11
CA GLY A 132 -6.14 8.14 2.23
C GLY A 132 -5.93 6.69 1.77
N THR A 133 -4.76 6.29 1.27
CA THR A 133 -4.58 4.95 0.68
C THR A 133 -4.99 3.82 1.63
N THR A 134 -4.48 3.82 2.87
CA THR A 134 -4.80 2.77 3.85
C THR A 134 -6.22 2.87 4.41
N ARG A 135 -6.81 4.08 4.39
CA ARG A 135 -8.20 4.31 4.81
C ARG A 135 -9.17 3.53 3.93
N ASN A 136 -8.96 3.51 2.61
CA ASN A 136 -9.83 2.74 1.70
C ASN A 136 -9.88 1.26 2.06
N TYR A 137 -8.76 0.67 2.47
CA TYR A 137 -8.74 -0.74 2.89
C TYR A 137 -9.40 -0.97 4.25
N ARG A 138 -9.27 -0.01 5.18
CA ARG A 138 -9.98 -0.05 6.46
C ARG A 138 -11.48 0.03 6.28
N ASP A 139 -11.94 0.98 5.46
CA ASP A 139 -13.35 1.30 5.31
C ASP A 139 -14.09 0.23 4.49
N HIS A 140 -13.49 -0.30 3.42
CA HIS A 140 -14.15 -1.28 2.54
C HIS A 140 -14.03 -2.74 3.01
N HIS A 141 -12.92 -3.10 3.64
CA HIS A 141 -12.62 -4.48 4.03
C HIS A 141 -12.64 -4.70 5.55
N GLY A 142 -12.44 -3.65 6.36
CA GLY A 142 -12.36 -3.78 7.82
C GLY A 142 -10.96 -4.13 8.32
N LEU A 143 -9.91 -3.75 7.58
CA LEU A 143 -8.50 -3.92 7.98
C LEU A 143 -8.07 -2.96 9.12
N THR A 144 -8.75 -3.03 10.26
CA THR A 144 -8.60 -2.12 11.40
C THR A 144 -7.76 -2.67 12.55
N GLY A 145 -7.30 -3.92 12.46
CA GLY A 145 -6.49 -4.56 13.49
C GLY A 145 -6.38 -6.07 13.31
N LEU A 146 -5.42 -6.69 13.99
CA LEU A 146 -5.20 -8.13 13.92
C LEU A 146 -5.98 -8.87 15.02
N ALA A 147 -7.00 -9.62 14.60
CA ALA A 147 -7.73 -10.54 15.47
C ALA A 147 -7.98 -11.86 14.71
N LEU A 148 -7.27 -12.93 15.10
CA LEU A 148 -7.30 -14.22 14.41
C LEU A 148 -8.70 -14.87 14.38
N ASN A 149 -9.56 -14.54 15.34
CA ASN A 149 -10.93 -15.03 15.44
C ASN A 149 -11.96 -14.11 14.74
N LYS A 150 -11.51 -13.02 14.10
CA LYS A 150 -12.35 -12.07 13.39
C LYS A 150 -11.79 -11.86 11.98
N PRO A 151 -12.05 -12.80 11.05
CA PRO A 151 -11.63 -12.65 9.66
C PRO A 151 -12.21 -11.39 9.02
N VAL A 152 -11.45 -10.82 8.10
CA VAL A 152 -11.81 -9.64 7.30
C VAL A 152 -12.80 -10.08 6.21
N CYS A 153 -13.86 -9.31 6.00
CA CYS A 153 -14.89 -9.63 5.01
C CYS A 153 -14.36 -9.54 3.58
N ASP A 154 -14.90 -10.36 2.68
CA ASP A 154 -14.61 -10.31 1.23
C ASP A 154 -13.11 -10.45 0.94
N THR A 155 -12.43 -11.28 1.75
CA THR A 155 -11.02 -11.62 1.56
C THR A 155 -10.81 -13.12 1.64
N ARG A 156 -9.80 -13.61 0.92
CA ARG A 156 -9.36 -15.00 1.03
C ARG A 156 -7.89 -15.15 0.71
N ALA A 157 -7.26 -16.10 1.38
CA ALA A 157 -5.92 -16.58 1.08
C ALA A 157 -6.00 -17.92 0.34
N VAL A 158 -5.15 -18.13 -0.66
CA VAL A 158 -5.06 -19.36 -1.45
C VAL A 158 -3.59 -19.74 -1.53
N ILE A 159 -3.28 -21.02 -1.32
CA ILE A 159 -1.93 -21.53 -1.57
C ILE A 159 -1.77 -21.69 -3.07
N ALA A 160 -0.96 -20.82 -3.69
CA ALA A 160 -0.77 -20.80 -5.14
C ALA A 160 0.30 -21.79 -5.59
N SER A 161 1.33 -21.99 -4.76
CA SER A 161 2.42 -22.95 -4.94
C SER A 161 3.00 -23.35 -3.57
N PRO A 162 3.93 -24.33 -3.49
CA PRO A 162 4.54 -24.74 -2.21
C PRO A 162 5.28 -23.65 -1.44
N ASP A 163 5.59 -22.52 -2.08
CA ASP A 163 6.34 -21.38 -1.54
C ASP A 163 5.61 -20.05 -1.72
N THR A 164 4.37 -20.06 -2.21
CA THR A 164 3.60 -18.83 -2.48
C THR A 164 2.18 -18.93 -1.97
N VAL A 165 1.78 -17.91 -1.21
CA VAL A 165 0.39 -17.69 -0.81
C VAL A 165 -0.13 -16.44 -1.50
N ARG A 166 -1.29 -16.55 -2.15
CA ARG A 166 -2.02 -15.44 -2.75
C ARG A 166 -3.08 -14.94 -1.79
N VAL A 167 -3.13 -13.63 -1.54
CA VAL A 167 -4.25 -12.98 -0.85
C VAL A 167 -5.08 -12.21 -1.86
N GLN A 168 -6.40 -12.32 -1.78
CA GLN A 168 -7.36 -11.67 -2.67
C GLN A 168 -8.36 -10.85 -1.86
N LEU A 169 -8.64 -9.64 -2.35
CA LEU A 169 -9.64 -8.70 -1.84
C LEU A 169 -10.74 -8.61 -2.89
N GLU A 170 -11.88 -9.26 -2.64
CA GLU A 170 -12.89 -9.51 -3.68
C GLU A 170 -13.60 -8.22 -4.11
N LYS A 171 -13.89 -7.31 -3.16
CA LYS A 171 -14.56 -6.03 -3.46
C LYS A 171 -13.77 -5.12 -4.40
N THR A 172 -12.45 -5.13 -4.31
CA THR A 172 -11.57 -4.26 -5.13
C THR A 172 -10.90 -5.01 -6.27
N ALA A 173 -11.14 -6.33 -6.37
CA ALA A 173 -10.48 -7.24 -7.31
C ALA A 173 -8.94 -7.18 -7.24
N GLU A 174 -8.38 -6.81 -6.08
CA GLU A 174 -6.94 -6.78 -5.85
C GLU A 174 -6.44 -8.16 -5.39
N SER A 175 -5.24 -8.53 -5.84
CA SER A 175 -4.59 -9.75 -5.38
C SER A 175 -3.08 -9.61 -5.36
N TRP A 176 -2.44 -10.21 -4.36
CA TRP A 176 -0.99 -10.18 -4.23
C TRP A 176 -0.45 -11.54 -3.82
N ASP A 177 0.71 -11.87 -4.37
CA ASP A 177 1.45 -13.08 -4.07
C ASP A 177 2.55 -12.79 -3.06
N PHE A 178 2.63 -13.62 -2.03
CA PHE A 178 3.61 -13.54 -0.95
C PHE A 178 4.47 -14.78 -0.99
N GLY A 179 5.77 -14.60 -1.23
CA GLY A 179 6.76 -15.66 -1.02
C GLY A 179 6.83 -16.02 0.46
N VAL A 180 6.74 -17.31 0.77
CA VAL A 180 6.74 -17.84 2.14
C VAL A 180 7.63 -19.07 2.25
N THR A 181 8.21 -19.29 3.43
CA THR A 181 8.95 -20.53 3.72
C THR A 181 8.01 -21.67 4.07
N SER A 182 8.51 -22.91 4.08
CA SER A 182 7.76 -24.10 4.52
C SER A 182 7.19 -23.95 5.94
N GLU A 183 7.93 -23.31 6.84
CA GLU A 183 7.52 -23.09 8.23
C GLU A 183 6.33 -22.11 8.30
N ILE A 184 6.38 -21.04 7.50
CA ILE A 184 5.28 -20.07 7.41
C ILE A 184 4.05 -20.73 6.78
N LEU A 185 4.22 -21.54 5.75
CA LEU A 185 3.12 -22.27 5.13
C LEU A 185 2.45 -23.25 6.12
N ALA A 186 3.25 -23.96 6.93
CA ALA A 186 2.73 -24.81 7.99
C ALA A 186 1.91 -24.01 9.03
N LEU A 187 2.37 -22.81 9.41
CA LEU A 187 1.62 -21.90 10.28
C LEU A 187 0.30 -21.44 9.66
N ILE A 188 0.29 -21.13 8.35
CA ILE A 188 -0.92 -20.74 7.62
C ILE A 188 -1.96 -21.87 7.63
N HIS A 189 -1.52 -23.11 7.38
CA HIS A 189 -2.39 -24.27 7.50
C HIS A 189 -2.93 -24.46 8.93
N GLN A 190 -2.04 -24.39 9.92
CA GLN A 190 -2.39 -24.58 11.33
C GLN A 190 -3.41 -23.55 11.82
N LEU A 191 -3.20 -22.28 11.47
CA LEU A 191 -4.06 -21.16 11.90
C LEU A 191 -5.22 -20.89 10.93
N ARG A 192 -5.26 -21.59 9.79
CA ARG A 192 -6.28 -21.47 8.74
C ARG A 192 -6.38 -20.04 8.18
N GLY A 193 -5.26 -19.37 8.02
CA GLY A 193 -5.23 -18.01 7.49
C GLY A 193 -3.87 -17.34 7.63
N ILE A 194 -3.82 -16.08 7.19
CA ILE A 194 -2.64 -15.22 7.21
C ILE A 194 -3.05 -13.81 7.64
N ALA A 195 -2.21 -13.15 8.43
CA ALA A 195 -2.37 -11.73 8.70
C ALA A 195 -1.94 -10.92 7.47
N LEU A 196 -2.73 -9.94 7.06
CA LEU A 196 -2.42 -9.03 5.96
C LEU A 196 -2.14 -7.63 6.51
N GLY A 197 -0.98 -7.08 6.19
CA GLY A 197 -0.63 -5.69 6.43
C GLY A 197 -0.45 -4.93 5.11
N ILE A 198 -1.18 -3.83 4.93
CA ILE A 198 -1.10 -2.95 3.77
C ILE A 198 -0.56 -1.58 4.18
N THR A 199 0.46 -1.08 3.49
CA THR A 199 1.06 0.24 3.74
C THR A 199 1.67 0.83 2.47
N THR A 200 1.64 2.15 2.30
CA THR A 200 2.44 2.83 1.26
C THR A 200 3.73 3.45 1.81
N ALA A 201 3.88 3.54 3.14
CA ALA A 201 5.00 4.23 3.79
C ALA A 201 6.30 3.41 3.84
N TYR A 202 6.28 2.15 3.38
CA TYR A 202 7.41 1.23 3.47
C TYR A 202 7.52 0.36 2.21
N ILE A 203 8.73 -0.12 1.92
CA ILE A 203 9.03 -1.15 0.93
C ILE A 203 9.18 -2.49 1.66
N PRO A 204 8.23 -3.43 1.54
CA PRO A 204 8.15 -4.55 2.47
C PRO A 204 9.39 -5.45 2.57
N ASP A 205 9.96 -5.83 1.43
CA ASP A 205 11.14 -6.70 1.32
C ASP A 205 12.44 -6.03 1.78
N ARG A 206 12.48 -4.69 1.81
CA ARG A 206 13.63 -3.92 2.31
C ARG A 206 13.49 -3.56 3.79
N ASP A 207 12.34 -3.04 4.17
CA ASP A 207 12.17 -2.34 5.46
C ASP A 207 11.70 -3.29 6.58
N PHE A 208 11.03 -4.40 6.25
CA PHE A 208 10.56 -5.38 7.26
C PHE A 208 11.46 -6.60 7.41
N ALA A 209 12.48 -6.77 6.58
CA ALA A 209 13.43 -7.89 6.68
C ALA A 209 14.13 -7.98 8.05
N SER A 210 14.30 -6.86 8.75
CA SER A 210 14.97 -6.79 10.07
C SER A 210 14.01 -6.75 11.27
N GLY A 211 12.69 -6.81 11.06
CA GLY A 211 11.67 -6.74 12.12
C GLY A 211 11.47 -5.37 12.79
N ARG A 212 12.51 -4.53 12.90
CA ARG A 212 12.41 -3.17 13.49
C ARG A 212 11.47 -2.24 12.73
N GLY A 213 11.37 -2.41 11.41
CA GLY A 213 10.41 -1.67 10.59
C GLY A 213 8.96 -1.92 11.03
N PHE A 214 8.65 -3.15 11.46
CA PHE A 214 7.27 -3.56 11.76
C PHE A 214 6.70 -2.84 12.97
N THR A 215 7.46 -2.78 14.06
CA THR A 215 7.03 -2.07 15.28
C THR A 215 6.78 -0.59 14.99
N LYS A 216 7.65 0.05 14.20
CA LYS A 216 7.46 1.45 13.80
C LYS A 216 6.22 1.64 12.93
N ALA A 217 6.00 0.76 11.95
CA ALA A 217 4.83 0.81 11.08
C ALA A 217 3.53 0.67 11.89
N LEU A 218 3.46 -0.28 12.81
CA LEU A 218 2.32 -0.45 13.72
C LEU A 218 2.06 0.80 14.57
N GLN A 219 3.09 1.36 15.18
CA GLN A 219 2.97 2.54 16.06
C GLN A 219 2.55 3.81 15.31
N SER A 220 2.95 3.94 14.04
CA SER A 220 2.66 5.12 13.22
C SER A 220 1.22 5.18 12.70
N GLY A 221 0.45 4.09 12.79
CA GLY A 221 -0.90 4.02 12.21
C GLY A 221 -0.91 4.02 10.67
N THR A 222 0.23 3.85 10.01
CA THR A 222 0.36 3.80 8.53
C THR A 222 0.10 2.42 7.94
N LEU A 223 -0.37 1.47 8.77
CA LEU A 223 -0.68 0.10 8.39
C LEU A 223 -2.20 -0.15 8.48
N ALA A 224 -2.81 -0.65 7.41
CA ALA A 224 -4.10 -1.33 7.47
C ALA A 224 -3.84 -2.82 7.72
N LEU A 225 -4.50 -3.41 8.71
CA LEU A 225 -4.16 -4.72 9.25
C LEU A 225 -5.40 -5.58 9.44
N GLY A 226 -5.35 -6.86 9.09
CA GLY A 226 -6.45 -7.79 9.36
C GLY A 226 -6.10 -9.25 9.14
N TRP A 227 -7.00 -10.13 9.56
CA TRP A 227 -6.86 -11.57 9.38
C TRP A 227 -7.58 -12.06 8.13
N VAL A 228 -6.86 -12.65 7.19
CA VAL A 228 -7.41 -13.21 5.96
C VAL A 228 -7.54 -14.72 6.09
N PRO A 229 -8.75 -15.29 5.93
CA PRO A 229 -8.95 -16.72 6.09
C PRO A 229 -8.37 -17.49 4.90
N LEU A 230 -7.81 -18.66 5.16
CA LEU A 230 -7.41 -19.60 4.11
C LEU A 230 -8.66 -20.21 3.48
N ALA A 231 -8.80 -20.09 2.16
CA ALA A 231 -9.86 -20.72 1.40
C ALA A 231 -9.82 -22.24 1.63
N GLN A 232 -10.97 -22.84 1.89
CA GLN A 232 -11.06 -24.30 1.90
C GLN A 232 -10.85 -24.79 0.47
N ALA A 233 -10.06 -25.85 0.29
CA ALA A 233 -9.99 -26.53 -0.99
C ALA A 233 -11.42 -26.91 -1.38
N SER A 234 -11.91 -26.38 -2.49
CA SER A 234 -13.17 -26.83 -3.06
C SER A 234 -12.97 -28.31 -3.39
N SER A 235 -13.56 -29.20 -2.59
CA SER A 235 -13.68 -30.61 -2.92
C SER A 235 -14.44 -30.67 -4.24
N SER A 236 -13.70 -30.90 -5.31
CA SER A 236 -14.23 -31.22 -6.65
C SER A 236 -14.48 -32.71 -6.72
#